data_AF-A0A9X1MQY9-F1
#
_entry.id   AF-A0A9X1MQY9-F1
#
_cell.length_a   1.000
_cell.length_b   1.000
_cell.length_c   1.000
_cell.angle_alpha   90.00
_cell.angle_beta   90.00
_cell.angle_gamma   90.00
#
_symmetry.space_group_name_H-M   'P 1'
#
loop_
_entity.id
_entity.type
_entity.pdbx_description
1 polymer ?
#
loop_
_entity_poly.entity_id
_entity_poly.type
_entity_poly.pdbx_seq_one_letter_code
_entity_poly.pdbx_strand_id
1 'polypeptide(L)'
;MEHGHATNRMPLRLASLIGIGASFLVISAAHAQFPNVFPVPSPSPVIDVADEFFGATIPDQDSAWVEGEVVEAELIRKIPARQGFGGNLGASSLYRIRLQVRRKLFGAEVPIESLLLKEVNLGGGGRWVEGVCRPPKSGDQVFARLLRDKTGEWSSDEMEIPQETERRRIDRMKCLIDSTDYPQVAHEMLAGCGDSDVDFALWCIHALTRVEGETSYELEKAYSRIWSHAPLPLLRTRLLQVLEMPETSDSCYLQATLSLKRIGASTDEADQFHQANCWRLQKYLSRSRDSLEENRGAFFAVLCEYAYYNETDERRRDILQILSKCAASQSAVQQAIAFRSASSLYSEENETLNDEILGIYRDHRPCDRRNYSLVYEYWTGLKNCMHSQAVRHNRIYDAGLEAFERELPAANAGEMRVITDCLARYAEDCRRHTTAWNQLSGWLQGLPALATTPDQRDSLEKMLLRLQISPANDRAT
;
A
#
# COMPACT_ATOMS: atom_id res chain seq x y z
N MET A 1 30.35 -23.70 59.58
CA MET A 1 30.70 -24.80 58.65
C MET A 1 29.38 -25.37 58.19
N GLU A 2 28.81 -24.79 57.14
CA GLU A 2 28.82 -25.34 55.76
C GLU A 2 27.85 -26.54 55.66
N HIS A 3 26.80 -26.59 54.84
CA HIS A 3 26.43 -25.89 53.61
C HIS A 3 24.91 -25.63 53.53
N GLY A 4 24.54 -24.49 52.95
CA GLY A 4 23.19 -24.21 52.49
C GLY A 4 23.05 -24.54 50.99
N HIS A 5 22.03 -25.32 50.66
CA HIS A 5 21.48 -25.41 49.31
C HIS A 5 20.08 -24.78 49.32
N ALA A 6 20.03 -23.49 49.00
CA ALA A 6 18.80 -22.80 48.64
C ALA A 6 18.71 -22.74 47.12
N THR A 7 17.76 -23.48 46.57
CA THR A 7 17.39 -23.45 45.15
C THR A 7 16.78 -22.09 44.81
N ASN A 8 17.52 -21.29 44.04
CA ASN A 8 17.02 -20.07 43.39
C ASN A 8 15.98 -20.45 42.33
N ARG A 9 14.69 -20.29 42.67
CA ARG A 9 13.63 -20.11 41.68
C ARG A 9 13.47 -18.60 41.45
N MET A 10 13.98 -18.10 40.33
CA MET A 10 13.61 -16.78 39.82
C MET A 10 12.15 -16.84 39.31
N PRO A 11 11.28 -15.90 39.69
CA PRO A 11 9.96 -15.79 39.10
C PRO A 11 10.07 -15.15 37.71
N LEU A 12 9.64 -15.91 36.69
CA LEU A 12 9.29 -15.42 35.36
C LEU A 12 8.29 -14.26 35.48
N ARG A 13 8.76 -13.02 35.36
CA ARG A 13 7.92 -11.87 35.01
C ARG A 13 7.69 -11.89 33.51
N LEU A 14 6.71 -12.68 33.09
CA LEU A 14 6.19 -12.75 31.74
C LEU A 14 4.78 -12.16 31.76
N ALA A 15 4.69 -10.84 31.80
CA ALA A 15 3.44 -10.08 31.61
C ALA A 15 3.75 -8.58 31.61
N SER A 16 3.94 -7.97 30.43
CA SER A 16 3.58 -6.56 30.13
C SER A 16 4.18 -5.99 28.82
N LEU A 17 4.57 -6.81 27.83
CA LEU A 17 5.09 -6.32 26.53
C LEU A 17 4.18 -6.58 25.31
N ILE A 18 2.93 -7.01 25.51
CA ILE A 18 1.98 -7.33 24.42
C ILE A 18 0.98 -6.19 24.16
N GLY A 19 1.08 -5.04 24.85
CA GLY A 19 -0.01 -4.05 24.89
C GLY A 19 0.09 -2.79 24.04
N ILE A 20 1.22 -2.50 23.36
CA ILE A 20 1.44 -1.15 22.77
C ILE A 20 1.68 -1.17 21.25
N GLY A 21 2.06 -2.30 20.65
CA GLY A 21 2.38 -2.36 19.21
C GLY A 21 1.18 -2.55 18.25
N ALA A 22 0.00 -2.93 18.74
CA ALA A 22 -1.12 -3.34 17.87
C ALA A 22 -2.10 -2.21 17.51
N SER A 23 -1.95 -1.01 18.07
CA SER A 23 -2.90 0.10 17.85
C SER A 23 -2.49 1.09 16.75
N PHE A 24 -1.34 0.89 16.10
CA PHE A 24 -0.83 1.78 15.04
C PHE A 24 -1.01 1.24 13.61
N LEU A 25 -1.61 0.05 13.45
CA LEU A 25 -1.93 -0.55 12.15
C LEU A 25 -3.42 -0.49 11.83
N VAL A 26 -4.01 0.69 11.94
CA VAL A 26 -5.13 1.02 11.05
C VAL A 26 -4.49 1.65 9.84
N ILE A 27 -4.23 0.82 8.83
CA ILE A 27 -4.06 1.28 7.46
C ILE A 27 -5.32 2.10 7.16
N SER A 28 -5.21 3.42 7.26
CA SER A 28 -6.21 4.31 6.68
C SER A 28 -5.97 4.32 5.18
N ALA A 29 -6.27 3.19 4.53
CA ALA A 29 -6.68 3.11 3.13
C ALA A 29 -8.09 3.71 2.94
N ALA A 30 -8.52 4.58 3.85
CA ALA A 30 -9.80 5.25 3.84
C ALA A 30 -9.61 6.68 3.31
N HIS A 31 -10.04 6.87 2.05
CA HIS A 31 -10.44 8.15 1.46
C HIS A 31 -9.37 9.09 0.88
N ALA A 32 -8.43 8.57 0.09
CA ALA A 32 -8.06 9.32 -1.12
C ALA A 32 -9.23 9.22 -2.11
N GLN A 33 -10.18 10.15 -2.04
CA GLN A 33 -11.13 10.37 -3.13
C GLN A 33 -10.36 11.04 -4.26
N PHE A 34 -9.89 10.23 -5.19
CA PHE A 34 -9.17 10.67 -6.38
C PHE A 34 -10.14 11.42 -7.33
N PRO A 35 -9.77 12.60 -7.87
CA PRO A 35 -10.44 13.11 -9.05
C PRO A 35 -10.10 12.22 -10.24
N ASN A 36 -11.08 11.44 -10.67
CA ASN A 36 -11.04 10.57 -11.85
C ASN A 36 -10.65 11.34 -13.11
N VAL A 37 -9.37 11.33 -13.45
CA VAL A 37 -8.91 11.45 -14.84
C VAL A 37 -8.35 10.09 -15.20
N PHE A 38 -9.24 9.15 -15.52
CA PHE A 38 -8.83 7.84 -16.01
C PHE A 38 -8.17 8.03 -17.39
N PRO A 39 -6.87 7.73 -17.58
CA PRO A 39 -6.44 7.26 -18.88
C PRO A 39 -7.31 6.06 -19.25
N VAL A 40 -7.62 5.89 -20.54
CA VAL A 40 -8.34 4.71 -21.03
C VAL A 40 -7.72 3.48 -20.35
N PRO A 41 -8.47 2.73 -19.52
CA PRO A 41 -7.86 1.67 -18.73
C PRO A 41 -7.25 0.67 -19.72
N SER A 42 -5.94 0.43 -19.57
CA SER A 42 -5.35 -0.77 -20.15
C SER A 42 -6.19 -1.96 -19.67
N PRO A 43 -6.50 -2.95 -20.51
CA PRO A 43 -7.28 -4.10 -20.07
C PRO A 43 -6.55 -4.77 -18.91
N SER A 44 -7.20 -4.85 -17.75
CA SER A 44 -6.72 -5.66 -16.63
C SER A 44 -6.69 -7.14 -17.04
N PRO A 45 -5.79 -7.96 -16.48
CA PRO A 45 -5.85 -9.40 -16.67
C PRO A 45 -7.20 -9.94 -16.20
N VAL A 46 -7.70 -10.98 -16.87
CA VAL A 46 -8.96 -11.64 -16.48
C VAL A 46 -8.77 -12.43 -15.18
N ILE A 47 -7.64 -13.10 -15.06
CA ILE A 47 -7.23 -13.83 -13.86
C ILE A 47 -6.11 -13.05 -13.19
N ASP A 48 -6.42 -12.43 -12.05
CA ASP A 48 -5.41 -11.76 -11.23
C ASP A 48 -4.57 -12.78 -10.45
N VAL A 49 -3.43 -13.14 -11.03
CA VAL A 49 -2.48 -14.08 -10.43
C VAL A 49 -1.47 -13.42 -9.50
N ALA A 50 -1.42 -12.08 -9.48
CA ALA A 50 -0.50 -11.33 -8.64
C ALA A 50 -0.99 -11.25 -7.18
N ASP A 51 -2.24 -11.62 -6.91
CA ASP A 51 -2.80 -11.73 -5.57
C ASP A 51 -2.02 -12.74 -4.70
N GLU A 52 -1.71 -12.34 -3.47
CA GLU A 52 -0.89 -13.15 -2.55
C GLU A 52 -1.55 -14.48 -2.15
N PHE A 53 -2.88 -14.58 -2.27
CA PHE A 53 -3.67 -15.76 -1.97
C PHE A 53 -4.06 -16.58 -3.20
N PHE A 54 -3.62 -16.22 -4.41
CA PHE A 54 -4.03 -16.91 -5.65
C PHE A 54 -3.87 -18.44 -5.54
N GLY A 55 -2.73 -18.94 -5.06
CA GLY A 55 -2.52 -20.39 -4.90
C GLY A 55 -3.41 -21.07 -3.85
N ALA A 56 -3.84 -20.32 -2.84
CA ALA A 56 -4.75 -20.80 -1.80
C ALA A 56 -6.21 -20.80 -2.25
N THR A 57 -6.58 -19.94 -3.21
CA THR A 57 -7.94 -19.86 -3.74
C THR A 57 -8.19 -20.83 -4.91
N ILE A 58 -7.13 -21.35 -5.53
CA ILE A 58 -7.23 -22.38 -6.58
C ILE A 58 -7.99 -23.64 -6.14
N PRO A 59 -7.72 -24.29 -4.98
CA PRO A 59 -8.29 -25.59 -4.66
C PRO A 59 -9.76 -25.58 -4.19
N ASP A 60 -10.49 -24.50 -4.41
CA ASP A 60 -11.89 -24.41 -4.00
C ASP A 60 -12.76 -25.44 -4.75
N GLN A 61 -13.52 -26.22 -3.98
CA GLN A 61 -14.34 -27.31 -4.51
C GLN A 61 -15.60 -26.82 -5.21
N ASP A 62 -15.99 -25.57 -4.97
CA ASP A 62 -17.19 -24.95 -5.52
C ASP A 62 -16.88 -23.88 -6.58
N SER A 63 -15.60 -23.72 -6.96
CA SER A 63 -15.22 -22.85 -8.06
C SER A 63 -14.19 -23.46 -8.99
N ALA A 64 -14.19 -22.99 -10.24
CA ALA A 64 -13.24 -23.40 -11.25
C ALA A 64 -12.98 -22.27 -12.24
N TRP A 65 -11.72 -22.15 -12.67
CA TRP A 65 -11.36 -21.33 -13.82
C TRP A 65 -11.25 -22.20 -15.06
N VAL A 66 -11.94 -21.81 -16.13
CA VAL A 66 -11.93 -22.53 -17.40
C VAL A 66 -11.58 -21.62 -18.54
N GLU A 67 -11.01 -22.22 -19.58
CA GLU A 67 -10.97 -21.63 -20.91
C GLU A 67 -12.07 -22.26 -21.76
N GLY A 68 -12.86 -21.43 -22.41
CA GLY A 68 -13.96 -21.89 -23.24
C GLY A 68 -14.25 -20.98 -24.42
N GLU A 69 -15.11 -21.49 -25.29
CA GLU A 69 -15.65 -20.77 -26.44
C GLU A 69 -17.13 -20.46 -26.22
N VAL A 70 -17.50 -19.19 -26.39
CA VAL A 70 -18.92 -18.81 -26.41
C VAL A 70 -19.54 -19.40 -27.66
N VAL A 71 -20.49 -20.33 -27.49
CA VAL A 71 -21.25 -20.91 -28.61
C VAL A 71 -22.47 -20.05 -28.93
N GLU A 72 -23.15 -19.60 -27.89
CA GLU A 72 -24.37 -18.80 -27.99
C GLU A 72 -24.43 -17.79 -26.84
N ALA A 73 -24.90 -16.58 -27.10
CA ALA A 73 -25.12 -15.56 -26.09
C ALA A 73 -26.43 -14.82 -26.36
N GLU A 74 -27.34 -14.86 -25.39
CA GLU A 74 -28.64 -14.21 -25.42
C GLU A 74 -28.68 -13.13 -24.34
N LEU A 75 -28.97 -11.89 -24.73
CA LEU A 75 -29.17 -10.80 -23.77
C LEU A 75 -30.52 -10.99 -23.08
N ILE A 76 -30.50 -11.20 -21.77
CA ILE A 76 -31.71 -11.34 -20.94
C ILE A 76 -32.26 -9.95 -20.60
N ARG A 77 -31.41 -9.08 -20.06
CA ARG A 77 -31.78 -7.72 -19.68
C ARG A 77 -30.58 -6.81 -19.51
N LYS A 78 -30.80 -5.51 -19.71
CA LYS A 78 -29.87 -4.46 -19.30
C LYS A 78 -30.20 -4.00 -17.89
N ILE A 79 -29.19 -3.87 -17.05
CA ILE A 79 -29.29 -3.34 -15.70
C ILE A 79 -28.77 -1.91 -15.74
N PRO A 80 -29.64 -0.90 -15.58
CA PRO A 80 -29.21 0.50 -15.62
C PRO A 80 -28.25 0.80 -14.47
N ALA A 81 -27.33 1.74 -14.70
CA ALA A 81 -26.45 2.24 -13.65
C ALA A 81 -27.29 2.76 -12.48
N ARG A 82 -26.98 2.33 -11.26
CA ARG A 82 -27.60 2.87 -10.04
C ARG A 82 -26.60 3.77 -9.34
N GLN A 83 -26.99 5.02 -9.06
CA GLN A 83 -26.25 5.88 -8.14
C GLN A 83 -26.53 5.38 -6.71
N GLY A 84 -25.53 4.73 -6.11
CA GLY A 84 -25.56 4.34 -4.70
C GLY A 84 -24.46 5.07 -3.91
N PHE A 85 -24.64 5.14 -2.58
CA PHE A 85 -23.57 5.55 -1.67
C PHE A 85 -22.43 4.51 -1.75
N GLY A 86 -21.32 4.88 -2.38
CA GLY A 86 -20.14 4.03 -2.54
C GLY A 86 -19.49 4.01 -3.93
N GLY A 87 -20.13 4.58 -4.96
CA GLY A 87 -19.57 4.69 -6.31
C GLY A 87 -20.58 4.44 -7.43
N ASN A 88 -20.17 4.72 -8.67
CA ASN A 88 -20.96 4.38 -9.86
C ASN A 88 -20.78 2.89 -10.17
N LEU A 89 -21.77 2.06 -9.82
CA LEU A 89 -21.92 0.76 -10.48
C LEU A 89 -22.36 1.05 -11.92
N GLY A 90 -21.42 0.94 -12.86
CA GLY A 90 -21.69 1.14 -14.29
C GLY A 90 -22.82 0.23 -14.76
N ALA A 91 -23.57 0.67 -15.78
CA ALA A 91 -24.68 -0.10 -16.33
C ALA A 91 -24.20 -1.50 -16.75
N SER A 92 -24.80 -2.57 -16.24
CA SER A 92 -24.40 -3.94 -16.56
C SER A 92 -25.41 -4.61 -17.49
N SER A 93 -25.03 -5.74 -18.09
CA SER A 93 -25.93 -6.53 -18.93
C SER A 93 -25.88 -7.99 -18.50
N LEU A 94 -27.06 -8.57 -18.34
CA LEU A 94 -27.23 -9.95 -17.93
C LEU A 94 -27.45 -10.81 -19.17
N TYR A 95 -26.61 -11.82 -19.35
CA TYR A 95 -26.68 -12.74 -20.49
C TYR A 95 -26.94 -14.17 -20.04
N ARG A 96 -27.62 -14.91 -20.91
CA ARG A 96 -27.61 -16.38 -20.91
C ARG A 96 -26.54 -16.80 -21.92
N ILE A 97 -25.55 -17.57 -21.48
CA ILE A 97 -24.41 -17.95 -22.32
C ILE A 97 -24.31 -19.47 -22.37
N ARG A 98 -24.20 -20.02 -23.59
CA ARG A 98 -23.75 -21.40 -23.78
C ARG A 98 -22.24 -21.38 -24.01
N LEU A 99 -21.49 -21.95 -23.08
CA LEU A 99 -20.03 -22.00 -23.10
C LEU A 99 -19.58 -23.43 -23.40
N GLN A 100 -18.82 -23.62 -24.47
CA GLN A 100 -18.11 -24.87 -24.71
C GLN A 100 -16.77 -24.83 -23.98
N VAL A 101 -16.64 -25.60 -22.90
CA VAL A 101 -15.39 -25.68 -22.14
C VAL A 101 -14.35 -26.41 -22.99
N ARG A 102 -13.23 -25.74 -23.26
CA ARG A 102 -12.11 -26.32 -24.00
C ARG A 102 -11.14 -27.03 -23.06
N ARG A 103 -10.84 -26.39 -21.92
CA ARG A 103 -10.00 -26.97 -20.87
C ARG A 103 -10.26 -26.32 -19.52
N LYS A 104 -10.00 -27.08 -18.48
CA LYS A 104 -9.88 -26.59 -17.11
C LYS A 104 -8.52 -25.91 -16.92
N LEU A 105 -8.52 -24.71 -16.34
CA LEU A 105 -7.31 -24.00 -15.93
C LEU A 105 -6.98 -24.38 -14.48
N PHE A 106 -7.86 -24.00 -13.54
CA PHE A 106 -7.69 -24.18 -12.10
C PHE A 106 -9.00 -24.62 -11.42
N GLY A 107 -8.91 -25.18 -10.22
CA GLY A 107 -10.07 -25.51 -9.36
C GLY A 107 -10.74 -26.85 -9.65
N ALA A 108 -12.01 -26.91 -9.26
CA ALA A 108 -12.84 -28.12 -9.30
C ALA A 108 -12.95 -28.71 -10.71
N GLU A 109 -13.21 -30.02 -10.77
CA GLU A 109 -13.49 -30.66 -12.05
C GLU A 109 -14.78 -30.11 -12.65
N VAL A 110 -14.68 -29.64 -13.89
CA VAL A 110 -15.80 -29.12 -14.67
C VAL A 110 -16.04 -30.11 -15.81
N PRO A 111 -17.30 -30.48 -16.08
CA PRO A 111 -17.61 -31.28 -17.26
C PRO A 111 -17.04 -30.62 -18.51
N ILE A 112 -16.24 -31.35 -19.29
CA ILE A 112 -15.68 -30.89 -20.57
C ILE A 112 -16.77 -31.02 -21.64
N GLU A 113 -17.90 -30.36 -21.39
CA GLU A 113 -19.09 -30.33 -22.22
C GLU A 113 -19.56 -28.87 -22.42
N SER A 114 -20.66 -28.70 -23.14
CA SER A 114 -21.33 -27.42 -23.31
C SER A 114 -22.13 -27.06 -22.05
N LEU A 115 -21.68 -26.06 -21.29
CA LEU A 115 -22.37 -25.51 -20.12
C LEU A 115 -23.38 -24.43 -20.53
N LEU A 116 -24.59 -24.49 -19.96
CA LEU A 116 -25.55 -23.40 -20.06
C LEU A 116 -25.48 -22.54 -18.79
N LEU A 117 -24.88 -21.36 -18.90
CA LEU A 117 -24.79 -20.38 -17.84
C LEU A 117 -26.03 -19.47 -17.90
N LYS A 118 -26.95 -19.67 -16.96
CA LYS A 118 -28.28 -19.03 -16.99
C LYS A 118 -28.22 -17.52 -16.75
N GLU A 119 -27.32 -17.07 -15.89
CA GLU A 119 -27.13 -15.67 -15.54
C GLU A 119 -25.63 -15.36 -15.47
N VAL A 120 -25.13 -14.62 -16.47
CA VAL A 120 -23.77 -14.08 -16.49
C VAL A 120 -23.89 -12.56 -16.47
N ASN A 121 -23.49 -11.95 -15.35
CA ASN A 121 -23.55 -10.49 -15.20
C ASN A 121 -22.25 -9.87 -15.71
N LEU A 122 -22.31 -9.27 -16.89
CA LEU A 122 -21.17 -8.56 -17.46
C LEU A 122 -21.32 -7.07 -17.10
N GLY A 123 -20.47 -6.61 -16.18
CA GLY A 123 -20.44 -5.22 -15.68
C GLY A 123 -20.23 -4.19 -16.79
N GLY A 124 -20.59 -2.93 -16.53
CA GLY A 124 -20.46 -1.82 -17.49
C GLY A 124 -19.03 -1.43 -17.88
N GLY A 125 -18.03 -2.08 -17.30
CA GLY A 125 -16.60 -1.85 -17.57
C GLY A 125 -15.86 -3.02 -18.25
N GLY A 126 -16.51 -4.14 -18.58
CA GLY A 126 -15.80 -5.37 -18.93
C GLY A 126 -16.27 -6.04 -20.22
N ARG A 127 -15.51 -5.82 -21.30
CA ARG A 127 -15.15 -6.76 -22.38
C ARG A 127 -14.19 -6.04 -23.32
N TRP A 128 -12.96 -5.83 -22.91
CA TRP A 128 -11.98 -5.14 -23.75
C TRP A 128 -11.46 -6.10 -24.83
N VAL A 129 -11.97 -5.97 -26.05
CA VAL A 129 -11.31 -6.54 -27.24
C VAL A 129 -10.67 -5.37 -27.96
N GLU A 130 -9.35 -5.34 -28.05
CA GLU A 130 -8.61 -4.30 -28.78
C GLU A 130 -8.99 -2.86 -28.35
N GLY A 131 -9.27 -2.63 -27.07
CA GLY A 131 -9.65 -1.29 -26.60
C GLY A 131 -11.15 -0.97 -26.63
N VAL A 132 -12.02 -1.92 -27.03
CA VAL A 132 -13.47 -1.68 -27.21
C VAL A 132 -14.31 -2.64 -26.38
N CYS A 133 -15.17 -2.08 -25.52
CA CYS A 133 -16.20 -2.82 -24.80
C CYS A 133 -17.31 -3.27 -25.76
N ARG A 134 -17.48 -4.59 -25.95
CA ARG A 134 -18.54 -5.15 -26.81
C ARG A 134 -19.32 -6.31 -26.18
N PRO A 135 -20.58 -6.55 -26.60
CA PRO A 135 -21.33 -7.74 -26.19
C PRO A 135 -20.61 -9.06 -26.51
N PRO A 136 -20.86 -10.14 -25.74
CA PRO A 136 -20.46 -11.50 -26.09
C PRO A 136 -20.96 -11.89 -27.48
N LYS A 137 -20.12 -12.60 -28.24
CA LYS A 137 -20.48 -13.18 -29.53
C LYS A 137 -20.05 -14.63 -29.61
N SER A 138 -20.75 -15.40 -30.45
CA SER A 138 -20.35 -16.76 -30.80
C SER A 138 -18.92 -16.75 -31.38
N GLY A 139 -18.10 -17.70 -30.96
CA GLY A 139 -16.68 -17.83 -31.32
C GLY A 139 -15.69 -17.14 -30.35
N ASP A 140 -16.18 -16.29 -29.43
CA ASP A 140 -15.31 -15.61 -28.45
C ASP A 140 -14.61 -16.64 -27.56
N GLN A 141 -13.28 -16.58 -27.52
CA GLN A 141 -12.45 -17.39 -26.62
C GLN A 141 -12.25 -16.64 -25.30
N VAL A 142 -12.76 -17.21 -24.21
CA VAL A 142 -12.84 -16.54 -22.91
C VAL A 142 -12.17 -17.35 -21.82
N PHE A 143 -11.65 -16.65 -20.82
CA PHE A 143 -11.49 -17.19 -19.48
C PHE A 143 -12.76 -16.89 -18.69
N ALA A 144 -13.25 -17.87 -17.95
CA ALA A 144 -14.44 -17.75 -17.13
C ALA A 144 -14.22 -18.34 -15.75
N ARG A 145 -14.60 -17.59 -14.72
CA ARG A 145 -14.79 -18.13 -13.37
C ARG A 145 -16.16 -18.75 -13.30
N LEU A 146 -16.19 -20.03 -12.95
CA LEU A 146 -17.39 -20.79 -12.72
C LEU A 146 -17.58 -20.98 -11.21
N LEU A 147 -18.80 -20.74 -10.74
CA LEU A 147 -19.20 -20.95 -9.35
C LEU A 147 -20.34 -21.97 -9.32
N ARG A 148 -20.19 -23.01 -8.49
CA ARG A 148 -21.19 -24.04 -8.28
C ARG A 148 -22.06 -23.69 -7.09
N ASP A 149 -23.36 -23.67 -7.29
CA ASP A 149 -24.29 -23.43 -6.21
C ASP A 149 -24.59 -24.71 -5.40
N LYS A 150 -25.40 -24.58 -4.33
CA LYS A 150 -25.81 -25.70 -3.48
C LYS A 150 -26.63 -26.77 -4.21
N THR A 151 -27.20 -26.43 -5.38
CA THR A 151 -27.96 -27.37 -6.22
C THR A 151 -27.06 -28.11 -7.21
N GLY A 152 -25.78 -27.73 -7.29
CA GLY A 152 -24.80 -28.30 -8.21
C GLY A 152 -24.80 -27.61 -9.58
N GLU A 153 -25.58 -26.55 -9.78
CA GLU A 153 -25.61 -25.79 -11.04
C GLU A 153 -24.42 -24.82 -11.11
N TRP A 154 -23.84 -24.70 -12.30
CA TRP A 154 -22.74 -23.76 -12.57
C TRP A 154 -23.27 -22.40 -13.02
N SER A 155 -22.71 -21.36 -12.44
CA SER A 155 -22.92 -19.95 -12.81
C SER A 155 -21.57 -19.28 -13.08
N SER A 156 -21.59 -18.06 -13.62
CA SER A 156 -20.37 -17.30 -13.86
C SER A 156 -20.60 -15.82 -13.58
N ASP A 157 -19.71 -15.23 -12.82
CA ASP A 157 -19.70 -13.82 -12.47
C ASP A 157 -18.53 -13.05 -13.11
N GLU A 158 -17.50 -13.77 -13.57
CA GLU A 158 -16.35 -13.22 -14.29
C GLU A 158 -16.14 -14.00 -15.60
N MET A 159 -16.22 -13.31 -16.73
CA MET A 159 -15.98 -13.90 -18.05
C MET A 159 -15.49 -12.84 -19.03
N GLU A 160 -14.23 -12.97 -19.45
CA GLU A 160 -13.57 -12.02 -20.34
C GLU A 160 -12.64 -12.70 -21.34
N ILE A 161 -12.26 -11.97 -22.39
CA ILE A 161 -11.34 -12.45 -23.43
C ILE A 161 -9.92 -12.16 -22.96
N PRO A 162 -9.12 -13.18 -22.63
CA PRO A 162 -7.78 -12.98 -22.10
C PRO A 162 -6.81 -12.56 -23.21
N GLN A 163 -5.78 -11.83 -22.80
CA GLN A 163 -4.67 -11.48 -23.68
C GLN A 163 -3.80 -12.71 -23.99
N GLU A 164 -3.08 -12.68 -25.11
CA GLU A 164 -2.16 -13.76 -25.48
C GLU A 164 -1.02 -13.93 -24.46
N THR A 165 -0.52 -12.83 -23.90
CA THR A 165 0.48 -12.84 -22.81
C THR A 165 -0.07 -13.51 -21.55
N GLU A 166 -1.31 -13.18 -21.17
CA GLU A 166 -2.00 -13.81 -20.05
C GLU A 166 -2.20 -15.31 -20.27
N ARG A 167 -2.60 -15.74 -21.48
CA ARG A 167 -2.72 -17.18 -21.81
C ARG A 167 -1.42 -17.93 -21.57
N ARG A 168 -0.29 -17.41 -22.09
CA ARG A 168 1.03 -18.02 -21.91
C ARG A 168 1.45 -18.07 -20.44
N ARG A 169 1.15 -17.01 -19.69
CA ARG A 169 1.40 -16.94 -18.25
C ARG A 169 0.64 -18.03 -17.50
N ILE A 170 -0.66 -18.13 -17.74
CA ILE A 170 -1.53 -19.13 -17.12
C ILE A 170 -1.07 -20.55 -17.49
N ASP A 171 -0.69 -20.79 -18.74
CA ASP A 171 -0.14 -22.08 -19.18
C ASP A 171 1.12 -22.45 -18.41
N ARG A 172 2.05 -21.50 -18.28
CA ARG A 172 3.29 -21.70 -17.52
C ARG A 172 3.01 -21.99 -16.04
N MET A 173 2.13 -21.21 -15.42
CA MET A 173 1.74 -21.41 -14.01
C MET A 173 1.08 -22.76 -13.80
N LYS A 174 0.17 -23.15 -14.71
CA LYS A 174 -0.51 -24.45 -14.67
C LYS A 174 0.49 -25.60 -14.75
N CYS A 175 1.47 -25.52 -15.66
CA CYS A 175 2.54 -26.52 -15.76
C CYS A 175 3.31 -26.67 -14.44
N LEU A 176 3.59 -25.56 -13.74
CA LEU A 176 4.27 -25.59 -12.44
C LEU A 176 3.41 -26.18 -11.33
N ILE A 177 2.14 -25.78 -11.26
CA ILE A 177 1.18 -26.22 -10.24
C ILE A 177 0.84 -27.71 -10.39
N ASP A 178 0.64 -28.18 -11.63
CA ASP A 178 0.28 -29.56 -11.92
C ASP A 178 1.50 -30.51 -11.90
N SER A 179 2.72 -29.97 -11.83
CA SER A 179 3.95 -30.77 -11.77
C SER A 179 4.11 -31.46 -10.42
N THR A 180 4.68 -32.67 -10.47
CA THR A 180 5.07 -33.44 -9.27
C THR A 180 6.57 -33.40 -8.99
N ASP A 181 7.35 -32.80 -9.89
CA ASP A 181 8.80 -32.57 -9.72
C ASP A 181 9.03 -31.28 -8.92
N TYR A 182 8.79 -31.34 -7.62
CA TYR A 182 8.89 -30.17 -6.72
C TYR A 182 10.28 -29.52 -6.70
N PRO A 183 11.42 -30.24 -6.78
CA PRO A 183 12.73 -29.62 -6.95
C PRO A 183 12.83 -28.73 -8.21
N GLN A 184 12.38 -29.24 -9.35
CA GLN A 184 12.40 -28.48 -10.60
C GLN A 184 11.44 -27.28 -10.54
N VAL A 185 10.24 -27.46 -9.99
CA VAL A 185 9.26 -26.38 -9.79
C VAL A 185 9.84 -25.28 -8.91
N ALA A 186 10.46 -25.64 -7.77
CA ALA A 186 11.10 -24.68 -6.89
C ALA A 186 12.22 -23.90 -7.60
N HIS A 187 13.03 -24.58 -8.41
CA HIS A 187 14.07 -23.94 -9.21
C HIS A 187 13.50 -22.94 -10.22
N GLU A 188 12.44 -23.33 -10.95
CA GLU A 188 11.78 -22.48 -11.94
C GLU A 188 11.07 -21.29 -11.31
N MET A 189 10.42 -21.46 -10.16
CA MET A 189 9.79 -20.36 -9.42
C MET A 189 10.82 -19.38 -8.86
N LEU A 190 11.95 -19.87 -8.34
CA LEU A 190 13.04 -19.02 -7.87
C LEU A 190 13.66 -18.18 -9.00
N ALA A 191 13.79 -18.77 -10.19
CA ALA A 191 14.18 -18.03 -11.39
C ALA A 191 13.09 -17.04 -11.83
N GLY A 192 11.82 -17.42 -11.64
CA GLY A 192 10.64 -16.62 -11.94
C GLY A 192 10.52 -15.33 -11.13
N CYS A 193 11.11 -15.22 -9.94
CA CYS A 193 11.06 -13.99 -9.14
C CYS A 193 11.61 -12.74 -9.87
N GLY A 194 12.53 -12.92 -10.84
CA GLY A 194 13.09 -11.86 -11.67
C GLY A 194 12.56 -11.85 -13.10
N ASP A 195 11.40 -12.47 -13.37
CA ASP A 195 10.86 -12.58 -14.72
C ASP A 195 10.40 -11.24 -15.30
N SER A 196 10.47 -11.12 -16.62
CA SER A 196 9.96 -9.97 -17.38
C SER A 196 8.43 -9.85 -17.35
N ASP A 197 7.73 -10.98 -17.15
CA ASP A 197 6.29 -10.97 -16.90
C ASP A 197 6.02 -10.64 -15.42
N VAL A 198 5.58 -9.41 -15.19
CA VAL A 198 5.40 -8.83 -13.84
C VAL A 198 4.47 -9.67 -12.97
N ASP A 199 3.32 -10.10 -13.49
CA ASP A 199 2.34 -10.82 -12.66
C ASP A 199 2.84 -12.24 -12.34
N PHE A 200 3.60 -12.86 -13.25
CA PHE A 200 4.26 -14.14 -12.99
C PHE A 200 5.35 -14.00 -11.91
N ALA A 201 6.16 -12.95 -12.01
CA ALA A 201 7.22 -12.69 -11.04
C ALA A 201 6.64 -12.40 -9.65
N LEU A 202 5.58 -11.58 -9.56
CA LEU A 202 4.85 -11.33 -8.32
C LEU A 202 4.30 -12.62 -7.72
N TRP A 203 3.61 -13.44 -8.52
CA TRP A 203 3.12 -14.74 -8.07
C TRP A 203 4.25 -15.61 -7.51
N CYS A 204 5.41 -15.69 -8.18
CA CYS A 204 6.55 -16.45 -7.69
C CYS A 204 7.08 -15.92 -6.35
N ILE A 205 7.19 -14.59 -6.19
CA ILE A 205 7.61 -13.97 -4.93
C ILE A 205 6.60 -14.29 -3.81
N HIS A 206 5.30 -14.11 -4.05
CA HIS A 206 4.25 -14.41 -3.07
C HIS A 206 4.24 -15.90 -2.69
N ALA A 207 4.23 -16.79 -3.69
CA ALA A 207 4.14 -18.21 -3.49
C ALA A 207 5.36 -18.79 -2.74
N LEU A 208 6.56 -18.24 -2.94
CA LEU A 208 7.77 -18.70 -2.25
C LEU A 208 7.98 -18.04 -0.89
N THR A 209 7.39 -16.89 -0.63
CA THR A 209 7.56 -16.16 0.63
C THR A 209 6.75 -16.81 1.74
N ARG A 210 7.46 -17.54 2.62
CA ARG A 210 6.91 -18.11 3.84
C ARG A 210 7.35 -17.28 5.05
N VAL A 211 6.39 -16.83 5.85
CA VAL A 211 6.64 -16.14 7.12
C VAL A 211 6.12 -17.02 8.26
N GLU A 212 7.01 -17.45 9.14
CA GLU A 212 6.65 -18.31 10.28
C GLU A 212 5.64 -17.61 11.20
N GLY A 213 4.56 -18.30 11.55
CA GLY A 213 3.50 -17.77 12.42
C GLY A 213 2.47 -16.85 11.74
N GLU A 214 2.73 -16.39 10.53
CA GLU A 214 1.81 -15.52 9.77
C GLU A 214 1.21 -16.19 8.53
N THR A 215 1.85 -17.24 8.03
CA THR A 215 1.39 -17.99 6.85
C THR A 215 0.09 -18.72 7.14
N SER A 216 -0.94 -18.53 6.31
CA SER A 216 -2.23 -19.21 6.48
C SER A 216 -2.12 -20.72 6.20
N TYR A 217 -3.03 -21.49 6.79
CA TYR A 217 -3.11 -22.94 6.57
C TYR A 217 -3.30 -23.30 5.09
N GLU A 218 -4.07 -22.48 4.35
CA GLU A 218 -4.37 -22.66 2.94
C GLU A 218 -3.12 -22.48 2.07
N LEU A 219 -2.29 -21.48 2.36
CA LEU A 219 -1.01 -21.27 1.67
C LEU A 219 -0.03 -22.39 1.97
N GLU A 220 0.03 -22.86 3.23
CA GLU A 220 0.88 -24.00 3.59
C GLU A 220 0.46 -25.29 2.86
N LYS A 221 -0.85 -25.52 2.75
CA LYS A 221 -1.38 -26.64 1.96
C LYS A 221 -1.01 -26.54 0.48
N ALA A 222 -1.03 -25.32 -0.09
CA ALA A 222 -0.72 -25.09 -1.50
C ALA A 222 0.78 -25.26 -1.82
N TYR A 223 1.68 -24.74 -0.98
CA TYR A 223 3.08 -24.54 -1.36
C TYR A 223 4.12 -25.26 -0.50
N SER A 224 3.74 -25.91 0.61
CA SER A 224 4.70 -26.57 1.53
C SER A 224 5.68 -27.54 0.85
N ARG A 225 5.23 -28.27 -0.16
CA ARG A 225 6.08 -29.20 -0.93
C ARG A 225 7.18 -28.46 -1.70
N ILE A 226 6.85 -27.31 -2.28
CA ILE A 226 7.79 -26.46 -3.02
C ILE A 226 8.77 -25.79 -2.03
N TRP A 227 8.27 -25.29 -0.90
CA TRP A 227 9.12 -24.65 0.13
C TRP A 227 10.22 -25.56 0.67
N SER A 228 9.98 -26.87 0.74
CA SER A 228 11.02 -27.84 1.14
C SER A 228 12.23 -27.87 0.21
N HIS A 229 12.09 -27.38 -1.03
CA HIS A 229 13.12 -27.30 -2.06
C HIS A 229 13.58 -25.87 -2.39
N ALA A 230 12.94 -24.85 -1.83
CA ALA A 230 13.32 -23.45 -1.93
C ALA A 230 13.78 -22.93 -0.56
N PRO A 231 14.97 -23.34 -0.08
CA PRO A 231 15.42 -22.99 1.26
C PRO A 231 15.57 -21.48 1.41
N LEU A 232 15.28 -20.97 2.60
CA LEU A 232 15.23 -19.55 2.89
C LEU A 232 16.46 -18.74 2.42
N PRO A 233 17.71 -19.20 2.58
CA PRO A 233 18.88 -18.46 2.08
C PRO A 233 18.88 -18.29 0.55
N LEU A 234 18.38 -19.27 -0.18
CA LEU A 234 18.30 -19.20 -1.64
C LEU A 234 17.22 -18.21 -2.08
N LEU A 235 16.06 -18.22 -1.42
CA LEU A 235 15.02 -17.22 -1.65
C LEU A 235 15.54 -15.80 -1.35
N ARG A 236 16.18 -15.56 -0.20
CA ARG A 236 16.74 -14.25 0.14
C ARG A 236 17.73 -13.75 -0.91
N THR A 237 18.63 -14.63 -1.35
CA THR A 237 19.58 -14.33 -2.44
C THR A 237 18.84 -13.89 -3.71
N ARG A 238 17.76 -14.58 -4.09
CA ARG A 238 16.95 -14.20 -5.26
C ARG A 238 16.22 -12.88 -5.08
N LEU A 239 15.62 -12.64 -3.92
CA LEU A 239 14.95 -11.36 -3.65
C LEU A 239 15.94 -10.19 -3.68
N LEU A 240 17.16 -10.36 -3.15
CA LEU A 240 18.21 -9.34 -3.24
C LEU A 240 18.61 -9.07 -4.70
N GLN A 241 18.78 -10.11 -5.52
CA GLN A 241 19.04 -9.95 -6.95
C GLN A 241 17.91 -9.18 -7.66
N VAL A 242 16.65 -9.45 -7.31
CA VAL A 242 15.49 -8.69 -7.84
C VAL A 242 15.60 -7.20 -7.50
N LEU A 243 16.07 -6.85 -6.29
CA LEU A 243 16.27 -5.45 -5.90
C LEU A 243 17.46 -4.80 -6.65
N GLU A 244 18.50 -5.55 -6.97
CA GLU A 244 19.68 -5.05 -7.67
C GLU A 244 19.45 -4.85 -9.18
N MET A 245 18.49 -5.57 -9.76
CA MET A 245 18.20 -5.52 -11.20
C MET A 245 17.56 -4.19 -11.63
N PRO A 246 18.20 -3.41 -12.52
CA PRO A 246 17.70 -2.10 -12.94
C PRO A 246 16.33 -2.09 -13.62
N GLU A 247 15.99 -3.18 -14.29
CA GLU A 247 14.79 -3.42 -15.10
C GLU A 247 13.60 -3.93 -14.28
N THR A 248 13.81 -4.36 -13.02
CA THR A 248 12.74 -4.82 -12.14
C THR A 248 11.63 -3.79 -12.06
N SER A 249 10.38 -4.23 -12.21
CA SER A 249 9.19 -3.38 -12.12
C SER A 249 9.02 -2.83 -10.69
N ASP A 250 8.32 -1.71 -10.55
CA ASP A 250 8.09 -1.08 -9.24
C ASP A 250 7.31 -2.03 -8.31
N SER A 251 6.34 -2.79 -8.83
CA SER A 251 5.57 -3.78 -8.06
C SER A 251 6.44 -4.95 -7.57
N CYS A 252 7.25 -5.56 -8.44
CA CYS A 252 8.13 -6.67 -8.05
C CYS A 252 9.19 -6.21 -7.04
N TYR A 253 9.75 -5.01 -7.23
CA TYR A 253 10.71 -4.43 -6.30
C TYR A 253 10.08 -4.24 -4.92
N LEU A 254 8.88 -3.65 -4.88
CA LEU A 254 8.17 -3.42 -3.61
C LEU A 254 7.88 -4.73 -2.90
N GLN A 255 7.38 -5.72 -3.63
CA GLN A 255 7.04 -7.00 -3.03
C GLN A 255 8.27 -7.77 -2.55
N ALA A 256 9.39 -7.73 -3.29
CA ALA A 256 10.65 -8.28 -2.83
C ALA A 256 11.15 -7.58 -1.56
N THR A 257 10.99 -6.25 -1.48
CA THR A 257 11.34 -5.45 -0.29
C THR A 257 10.53 -5.89 0.92
N LEU A 258 9.20 -5.95 0.79
CA LEU A 258 8.30 -6.37 1.86
C LEU A 258 8.59 -7.81 2.30
N SER A 259 8.83 -8.71 1.35
CA SER A 259 9.13 -10.12 1.62
C SER A 259 10.45 -10.29 2.37
N LEU A 260 11.53 -9.61 1.95
CA LEU A 260 12.82 -9.62 2.67
C LEU A 260 12.69 -9.06 4.09
N LYS A 261 11.91 -7.99 4.29
CA LYS A 261 11.67 -7.43 5.61
C LYS A 261 10.91 -8.38 6.54
N ARG A 262 9.88 -9.06 6.03
CA ARG A 262 9.10 -10.05 6.80
C ARG A 262 9.92 -11.29 7.16
N ILE A 263 10.72 -11.78 6.21
CA ILE A 263 11.58 -12.96 6.40
C ILE A 263 12.75 -12.66 7.36
N GLY A 264 13.27 -11.43 7.33
CA GLY A 264 14.46 -11.02 8.04
C GLY A 264 15.74 -11.29 7.25
N ALA A 265 16.65 -10.32 7.26
CA ALA A 265 17.96 -10.39 6.63
C ALA A 265 19.06 -10.50 7.69
N SER A 266 20.13 -11.22 7.38
CA SER A 266 21.41 -11.12 8.10
C SER A 266 22.03 -9.73 7.94
N THR A 267 23.08 -9.42 8.69
CA THR A 267 23.74 -8.10 8.64
C THR A 267 24.24 -7.76 7.23
N ASP A 268 24.94 -8.69 6.57
CA ASP A 268 25.48 -8.49 5.22
C ASP A 268 24.36 -8.29 4.18
N GLU A 269 23.30 -9.10 4.29
CA GLU A 269 22.10 -8.98 3.44
C GLU A 269 21.39 -7.64 3.67
N ALA A 270 21.40 -7.12 4.90
CA ALA A 270 20.79 -5.85 5.25
C ALA A 270 21.56 -4.65 4.66
N ASP A 271 22.90 -4.74 4.56
CA ASP A 271 23.71 -3.73 3.87
C ASP A 271 23.45 -3.74 2.36
N GLN A 272 23.40 -4.93 1.74
CA GLN A 272 23.06 -5.07 0.33
C GLN A 272 21.64 -4.54 0.04
N PHE A 273 20.67 -4.89 0.88
CA PHE A 273 19.31 -4.37 0.84
C PHE A 273 19.26 -2.83 0.94
N HIS A 274 20.02 -2.26 1.88
CA HIS A 274 20.11 -0.82 2.04
C HIS A 274 20.69 -0.13 0.79
N GLN A 275 21.79 -0.65 0.25
CA GLN A 275 22.42 -0.11 -0.96
C GLN A 275 21.49 -0.16 -2.17
N ALA A 276 20.77 -1.28 -2.37
CA ALA A 276 19.79 -1.42 -3.44
C ALA A 276 18.67 -0.37 -3.33
N ASN A 277 18.14 -0.15 -2.12
CA ASN A 277 17.13 0.87 -1.85
C ASN A 277 17.66 2.29 -2.08
N CYS A 278 18.85 2.62 -1.57
CA CYS A 278 19.47 3.93 -1.81
C CYS A 278 19.64 4.19 -3.31
N TRP A 279 20.17 3.21 -4.05
CA TRP A 279 20.33 3.32 -5.49
C TRP A 279 19.00 3.49 -6.22
N ARG A 280 17.99 2.69 -5.88
CA ARG A 280 16.66 2.74 -6.52
C ARG A 280 16.01 4.10 -6.29
N LEU A 281 16.02 4.59 -5.05
CA LEU A 281 15.50 5.91 -4.69
C LEU A 281 16.23 7.02 -5.45
N GLN A 282 17.56 7.01 -5.49
CA GLN A 282 18.37 7.98 -6.25
C GLN A 282 18.07 7.94 -7.75
N LYS A 283 17.90 6.75 -8.33
CA LYS A 283 17.53 6.59 -9.75
C LYS A 283 16.20 7.27 -10.06
N TYR A 284 15.19 7.17 -9.20
CA TYR A 284 13.95 7.91 -9.40
C TYR A 284 14.14 9.42 -9.36
N LEU A 285 15.03 9.94 -8.52
CA LEU A 285 15.33 11.38 -8.49
C LEU A 285 15.97 11.89 -9.77
N SER A 286 16.72 11.03 -10.46
CA SER A 286 17.38 11.37 -11.72
C SER A 286 16.44 11.39 -12.95
N ARG A 287 15.22 10.86 -12.84
CA ARG A 287 14.26 10.81 -13.96
C ARG A 287 13.59 12.18 -14.18
N SER A 288 13.38 12.57 -15.45
CA SER A 288 12.80 13.87 -15.80
C SER A 288 11.34 14.02 -15.33
N ARG A 289 10.95 15.28 -15.10
CA ARG A 289 9.73 15.71 -14.38
C ARG A 289 8.41 15.17 -14.93
N ASP A 290 8.33 14.84 -16.21
CA ASP A 290 7.06 14.58 -16.90
C ASP A 290 6.59 13.11 -16.81
N SER A 291 7.36 12.23 -16.17
CA SER A 291 7.09 10.77 -16.12
C SER A 291 6.84 10.21 -14.72
N LEU A 292 6.77 11.07 -13.70
CA LEU A 292 6.48 10.67 -12.33
C LEU A 292 4.98 10.69 -12.09
N GLU A 293 4.32 9.60 -12.49
CA GLU A 293 2.92 9.32 -12.13
C GLU A 293 2.74 9.23 -10.61
N GLU A 294 1.58 9.64 -10.11
CA GLU A 294 1.21 9.62 -8.68
C GLU A 294 1.44 8.26 -8.00
N ASN A 295 1.31 7.16 -8.76
CA ASN A 295 1.56 5.78 -8.30
C ASN A 295 2.99 5.56 -7.75
N ARG A 296 3.98 6.34 -8.22
CA ARG A 296 5.37 6.23 -7.73
C ARG A 296 5.59 6.91 -6.37
N GLY A 297 4.74 7.87 -6.00
CA GLY A 297 4.78 8.47 -4.66
C GLY A 297 4.39 7.48 -3.57
N ALA A 298 3.41 6.61 -3.85
CA ALA A 298 3.03 5.53 -2.95
C ALA A 298 4.17 4.52 -2.76
N PHE A 299 4.85 4.13 -3.85
CA PHE A 299 6.03 3.27 -3.79
C PHE A 299 7.13 3.84 -2.86
N PHE A 300 7.46 5.13 -3.00
CA PHE A 300 8.44 5.79 -2.14
C PHE A 300 8.05 5.81 -0.67
N ALA A 301 6.78 6.16 -0.40
CA ALA A 301 6.27 6.22 0.96
C ALA A 301 6.34 4.84 1.62
N VAL A 302 5.93 3.78 0.92
CA VAL A 302 6.02 2.40 1.44
C VAL A 302 7.49 2.02 1.71
N LEU A 303 8.43 2.36 0.83
CA LEU A 303 9.85 2.09 1.11
C LEU A 303 10.33 2.82 2.36
N CYS A 304 9.99 4.08 2.58
CA CYS A 304 10.44 4.81 3.77
C CYS A 304 9.74 4.31 5.05
N GLU A 305 8.42 4.12 5.00
CA GLU A 305 7.60 3.67 6.13
C GLU A 305 7.92 2.22 6.54
N TYR A 306 8.01 1.29 5.59
CA TYR A 306 8.21 -0.12 5.93
C TYR A 306 9.69 -0.52 5.96
N ALA A 307 10.51 0.02 5.06
CA ALA A 307 11.90 -0.42 5.00
C ALA A 307 12.78 0.23 6.07
N TYR A 308 12.44 1.43 6.58
CA TYR A 308 13.36 2.21 7.42
C TYR A 308 12.84 2.59 8.81
N TYR A 309 11.56 2.34 9.14
CA TYR A 309 11.00 2.68 10.46
C TYR A 309 11.73 2.03 11.65
N ASN A 310 12.30 0.83 11.46
CA ASN A 310 13.05 0.08 12.49
C ASN A 310 14.53 -0.16 12.12
N GLU A 311 15.08 0.64 11.20
CA GLU A 311 16.50 0.52 10.82
C GLU A 311 17.42 1.34 11.74
N THR A 312 18.74 1.17 11.61
CA THR A 312 19.72 1.97 12.35
C THR A 312 19.63 3.44 11.97
N ASP A 313 19.97 4.34 12.91
CA ASP A 313 19.96 5.78 12.64
C ASP A 313 20.89 6.18 11.48
N GLU A 314 21.99 5.46 11.27
CA GLU A 314 22.92 5.67 10.16
C GLU A 314 22.23 5.47 8.81
N ARG A 315 21.53 4.34 8.64
CA ARG A 315 20.78 4.05 7.41
C ARG A 315 19.61 5.01 7.20
N ARG A 316 18.95 5.45 8.29
CA ARG A 316 17.91 6.48 8.21
C ARG A 316 18.48 7.82 7.75
N ARG A 317 19.69 8.21 8.20
CA ARG A 317 20.38 9.42 7.71
C ARG A 317 20.69 9.36 6.22
N ASP A 318 21.10 8.20 5.70
CA ASP A 318 21.35 8.04 4.27
C ASP A 318 20.07 8.28 3.44
N ILE A 319 18.92 7.76 3.89
CA ILE A 319 17.62 8.05 3.27
C ILE A 319 17.24 9.52 3.44
N LEU A 320 17.48 10.10 4.63
CA LEU A 320 17.18 11.51 4.89
C LEU A 320 17.95 12.46 3.96
N GLN A 321 19.20 12.13 3.61
CA GLN A 321 19.98 12.89 2.62
C GLN A 321 19.34 12.82 1.23
N ILE A 322 18.77 11.67 0.85
CA ILE A 322 18.02 11.52 -0.41
C ILE A 322 16.76 12.39 -0.36
N LEU A 323 15.97 12.32 0.72
CA LEU A 323 14.75 13.12 0.90
C LEU A 323 15.03 14.63 0.93
N SER A 324 16.15 15.07 1.53
CA SER A 324 16.56 16.47 1.53
C SER A 324 16.80 17.00 0.11
N LYS A 325 17.39 16.19 -0.78
CA LYS A 325 17.53 16.53 -2.20
C LYS A 325 16.18 16.62 -2.91
N CYS A 326 15.23 15.75 -2.56
CA CYS A 326 13.86 15.81 -3.08
C CYS A 326 13.13 17.10 -2.65
N ALA A 327 13.26 17.47 -1.38
CA ALA A 327 12.66 18.69 -0.82
C ALA A 327 13.24 19.96 -1.46
N ALA A 328 14.52 19.94 -1.84
CA ALA A 328 15.18 21.02 -2.57
C ALA A 328 14.91 21.02 -4.10
N SER A 329 14.25 19.99 -4.63
CA SER A 329 13.92 19.90 -6.07
C SER A 329 12.91 20.99 -6.47
N GLN A 330 12.88 21.36 -7.75
CA GLN A 330 11.79 22.21 -8.27
C GLN A 330 10.55 21.39 -8.71
N SER A 331 10.58 20.05 -8.57
CA SER A 331 9.41 19.21 -8.82
C SER A 331 8.52 19.14 -7.59
N ALA A 332 7.29 19.66 -7.69
CA ALA A 332 6.32 19.61 -6.59
C ALA A 332 6.01 18.17 -6.13
N VAL A 333 6.02 17.20 -7.05
CA VAL A 333 5.83 15.78 -6.72
C VAL A 333 6.97 15.25 -5.85
N GLN A 334 8.23 15.57 -6.20
CA GLN A 334 9.38 15.16 -5.41
C GLN A 334 9.40 15.82 -4.04
N GLN A 335 9.04 17.10 -3.95
CA GLN A 335 8.90 17.81 -2.69
C GLN A 335 7.82 17.15 -1.80
N ALA A 336 6.64 16.85 -2.37
CA ALA A 336 5.54 16.21 -1.65
C ALA A 336 5.94 14.84 -1.10
N ILE A 337 6.62 14.01 -1.90
CA ILE A 337 7.17 12.72 -1.47
C ILE A 337 8.14 12.88 -0.30
N ALA A 338 9.02 13.89 -0.37
CA ALA A 338 9.99 14.16 0.69
C ALA A 338 9.29 14.49 2.01
N PHE A 339 8.33 15.41 1.96
CA PHE A 339 7.60 15.86 3.13
C PHE A 339 6.73 14.78 3.73
N ARG A 340 6.09 13.94 2.92
CA ARG A 340 5.35 12.79 3.43
C ARG A 340 6.26 11.81 4.16
N SER A 341 7.38 11.45 3.51
CA SER A 341 8.21 10.31 3.91
C SER A 341 9.20 10.63 5.04
N ALA A 342 9.60 11.89 5.21
CA ALA A 342 10.59 12.28 6.22
C ALA A 342 10.14 11.92 7.65
N SER A 343 8.84 12.09 7.95
CA SER A 343 8.27 11.75 9.25
C SER A 343 8.39 10.26 9.61
N SER A 344 8.45 9.38 8.61
CA SER A 344 8.57 7.93 8.79
C SER A 344 9.97 7.48 9.23
N LEU A 345 10.97 8.36 9.15
CA LEU A 345 12.34 8.10 9.61
C LEU A 345 12.56 8.44 11.09
N TYR A 346 11.52 8.91 11.78
CA TYR A 346 11.59 9.30 13.19
C TYR A 346 12.18 8.20 14.08
N SER A 347 13.14 8.56 14.93
CA SER A 347 13.82 7.64 15.85
C SER A 347 13.36 7.86 17.30
N GLU A 348 13.01 6.76 17.97
CA GLU A 348 12.69 6.74 19.40
C GLU A 348 13.92 6.81 20.31
N GLU A 349 15.13 6.95 19.76
CA GLU A 349 16.35 6.99 20.57
C GLU A 349 17.21 8.22 20.24
N ASN A 350 17.11 8.77 19.03
CA ASN A 350 18.05 9.78 18.53
C ASN A 350 17.40 11.16 18.31
N GLU A 351 17.55 12.06 19.29
CA GLU A 351 17.05 13.45 19.17
C GLU A 351 17.72 14.21 18.02
N THR A 352 19.03 14.01 17.79
CA THR A 352 19.77 14.68 16.71
C THR A 352 19.22 14.31 15.33
N LEU A 353 18.94 13.03 15.07
CA LEU A 353 18.30 12.60 13.83
C LEU A 353 16.92 13.24 13.66
N ASN A 354 16.14 13.33 14.74
CA ASN A 354 14.82 13.93 14.68
C ASN A 354 14.88 15.44 14.36
N ASP A 355 15.87 16.15 14.92
CA ASP A 355 16.13 17.55 14.58
C ASP A 355 16.58 17.70 13.11
N GLU A 356 17.38 16.78 12.58
CA GLU A 356 17.73 16.73 11.15
C GLU A 356 16.47 16.52 10.26
N ILE A 357 15.57 15.60 10.65
CA ILE A 357 14.29 15.36 9.95
C ILE A 357 13.45 16.63 9.90
N LEU A 358 13.41 17.38 10.99
CA LEU A 358 12.68 18.64 11.07
C LEU A 358 13.33 19.77 10.29
N GLY A 359 14.66 19.71 10.13
CA GLY A 359 15.41 20.55 9.21
C GLY A 359 14.79 20.57 7.81
N ILE A 360 14.28 19.43 7.31
CA ILE A 360 13.59 19.38 6.00
C ILE A 360 12.39 20.33 5.95
N TYR A 361 11.53 20.34 6.98
CA TYR A 361 10.36 21.20 6.99
C TYR A 361 10.74 22.67 7.27
N ARG A 362 11.74 22.90 8.11
CA ARG A 362 12.20 24.25 8.46
C ARG A 362 12.83 24.94 7.26
N ASP A 363 13.67 24.22 6.51
CA ASP A 363 14.55 24.76 5.49
C ASP A 363 13.88 24.79 4.09
N HIS A 364 12.80 24.04 3.91
CA HIS A 364 12.02 23.98 2.66
C HIS A 364 10.55 24.32 2.89
N ARG A 365 10.12 25.50 2.45
CA ARG A 365 8.69 25.84 2.38
C ARG A 365 8.06 25.23 1.12
N PRO A 366 6.77 24.80 1.13
CA PRO A 366 6.07 24.45 -0.10
C PRO A 366 6.11 25.63 -1.09
N CYS A 367 6.79 25.42 -2.22
CA CYS A 367 7.15 26.48 -3.18
C CYS A 367 5.96 26.94 -4.05
N ASP A 368 4.93 26.10 -4.20
CA ASP A 368 3.71 26.41 -4.94
C ASP A 368 2.48 26.35 -4.02
N ARG A 369 2.09 27.52 -3.49
CA ARG A 369 0.92 27.67 -2.61
C ARG A 369 -0.42 27.34 -3.27
N ARG A 370 -0.44 27.12 -4.58
CA ARG A 370 -1.63 26.69 -5.33
C ARG A 370 -1.70 25.17 -5.48
N ASN A 371 -0.60 24.46 -5.20
CA ASN A 371 -0.58 23.00 -5.20
C ASN A 371 -1.05 22.46 -3.85
N TYR A 372 -2.36 22.16 -3.78
CA TYR A 372 -2.99 21.64 -2.56
C TYR A 372 -2.33 20.34 -2.05
N SER A 373 -1.96 19.42 -2.95
CA SER A 373 -1.33 18.15 -2.56
C SER A 373 0.02 18.38 -1.88
N LEU A 374 0.88 19.23 -2.44
CA LEU A 374 2.17 19.57 -1.84
C LEU A 374 2.01 20.21 -0.45
N VAL A 375 1.08 21.15 -0.32
CA VAL A 375 0.75 21.80 0.96
C VAL A 375 0.25 20.76 1.98
N TYR A 376 -0.62 19.86 1.55
CA TYR A 376 -1.17 18.79 2.38
C TYR A 376 -0.08 17.87 2.93
N GLU A 377 0.83 17.40 2.07
CA GLU A 377 1.91 16.49 2.48
C GLU A 377 2.91 17.18 3.41
N TYR A 378 3.22 18.47 3.18
CA TYR A 378 4.06 19.27 4.08
C TYR A 378 3.51 19.31 5.50
N TRP A 379 2.26 19.78 5.67
CA TRP A 379 1.68 19.99 6.99
C TRP A 379 1.33 18.67 7.69
N THR A 380 0.93 17.65 6.93
CA THR A 380 0.65 16.31 7.48
C THR A 380 1.94 15.65 7.97
N GLY A 381 3.03 15.72 7.20
CA GLY A 381 4.33 15.22 7.59
C GLY A 381 4.87 15.91 8.85
N LEU A 382 4.84 17.25 8.90
CA LEU A 382 5.25 18.01 10.07
C LEU A 382 4.44 17.64 11.32
N LYS A 383 3.11 17.53 11.18
CA LYS A 383 2.21 17.08 12.26
C LYS A 383 2.60 15.68 12.76
N ASN A 384 2.98 14.76 11.88
CA ASN A 384 3.41 13.41 12.27
C ASN A 384 4.73 13.42 13.05
N CYS A 385 5.70 14.25 12.66
CA CYS A 385 6.93 14.46 13.43
C CYS A 385 6.62 14.99 14.84
N MET A 386 5.78 16.03 14.92
CA MET A 386 5.38 16.63 16.21
C MET A 386 4.61 15.65 17.09
N HIS A 387 3.69 14.88 16.50
CA HIS A 387 2.95 13.83 17.22
C HIS A 387 3.89 12.80 17.85
N SER A 388 4.85 12.29 17.06
CA SER A 388 5.81 11.28 17.53
C SER A 388 6.68 11.80 18.68
N GLN A 389 7.09 13.07 18.61
CA GLN A 389 7.79 13.76 19.70
C GLN A 389 6.91 13.93 20.95
N ALA A 390 5.66 14.36 20.76
CA ALA A 390 4.73 14.63 21.86
C ALA A 390 4.40 13.36 22.65
N VAL A 391 4.08 12.26 21.95
CA VAL A 391 3.78 10.98 22.58
C VAL A 391 4.98 10.44 23.37
N ARG A 392 6.19 10.55 22.81
CA ARG A 392 7.41 10.03 23.45
C ARG A 392 7.83 10.81 24.68
N HIS A 393 7.96 12.12 24.55
CA HIS A 393 8.56 12.96 25.60
C HIS A 393 7.52 13.58 26.55
N ASN A 394 6.23 13.35 26.28
CA ASN A 394 5.12 13.96 27.00
C ASN A 394 5.26 15.50 27.12
N ARG A 395 5.78 16.14 26.07
CA ARG A 395 5.94 17.59 25.93
C ARG A 395 5.47 18.04 24.56
N ILE A 396 5.01 19.28 24.44
CA ILE A 396 4.81 19.85 23.10
C ILE A 396 6.15 20.00 22.39
N TYR A 397 6.11 19.96 21.06
CA TYR A 397 7.31 20.10 20.26
C TYR A 397 7.42 21.52 19.68
N ASP A 398 8.12 22.40 20.40
CA ASP A 398 8.18 23.85 20.15
C ASP A 398 8.69 24.18 18.74
N ALA A 399 9.76 23.54 18.26
CA ALA A 399 10.32 23.80 16.93
C ALA A 399 9.34 23.48 15.79
N GLY A 400 8.42 22.53 16.00
CA GLY A 400 7.33 22.27 15.05
C GLY A 400 6.25 23.34 15.09
N LEU A 401 5.94 23.87 16.28
CA LEU A 401 4.99 24.97 16.47
C LEU A 401 5.51 26.28 15.87
N GLU A 402 6.80 26.57 15.99
CA GLU A 402 7.46 27.73 15.37
C GLU A 402 7.26 27.78 13.84
N ALA A 403 7.24 26.61 13.18
CA ALA A 403 6.95 26.55 11.75
C ALA A 403 5.53 27.03 11.42
N PHE A 404 4.55 26.74 12.29
CA PHE A 404 3.19 27.28 12.12
C PHE A 404 3.15 28.79 12.34
N GLU A 405 3.81 29.32 13.37
CA GLU A 405 3.85 30.77 13.64
C GLU A 405 4.47 31.56 12.47
N ARG A 406 5.54 31.01 11.90
CA ARG A 406 6.27 31.62 10.78
C ARG A 406 5.43 31.68 9.50
N GLU A 407 4.68 30.61 9.21
CA GLU A 407 4.02 30.47 7.90
C GLU A 407 2.56 30.97 7.87
N LEU A 408 1.86 30.94 9.00
CA LEU A 408 0.44 31.32 9.12
C LEU A 408 0.14 32.73 8.61
N PRO A 409 0.93 33.79 8.93
CA PRO A 409 0.66 35.14 8.45
C PRO A 409 0.60 35.25 6.92
N ALA A 410 1.32 34.36 6.21
CA ALA A 410 1.43 34.34 4.76
C ALA A 410 0.53 33.29 4.07
N ALA A 411 -0.23 32.49 4.83
CA ALA A 411 -1.02 31.39 4.30
C ALA A 411 -2.28 31.88 3.55
N ASN A 412 -2.56 31.31 2.38
CA ASN A 412 -3.81 31.57 1.65
C ASN A 412 -4.98 30.75 2.23
N ALA A 413 -6.21 30.99 1.77
CA ALA A 413 -7.41 30.30 2.29
C ALA A 413 -7.35 28.76 2.16
N GLY A 414 -6.76 28.24 1.07
CA GLY A 414 -6.59 26.80 0.87
C GLY A 414 -5.56 26.20 1.83
N GLU A 415 -4.43 26.88 2.04
CA GLU A 415 -3.40 26.50 3.00
C GLU A 415 -3.93 26.56 4.44
N MET A 416 -4.68 27.62 4.79
CA MET A 416 -5.27 27.80 6.12
C MET A 416 -6.16 26.63 6.52
N ARG A 417 -6.93 26.07 5.58
CA ARG A 417 -7.74 24.88 5.84
C ARG A 417 -6.87 23.68 6.25
N VAL A 418 -5.79 23.43 5.51
CA VAL A 418 -4.87 22.31 5.81
C VAL A 418 -4.15 22.54 7.15
N ILE A 419 -3.64 23.75 7.37
CA ILE A 419 -2.93 24.14 8.60
C ILE A 419 -3.82 23.92 9.82
N THR A 420 -5.03 24.47 9.81
CA THR A 420 -5.98 24.37 10.93
C THR A 420 -6.43 22.94 11.17
N ASP A 421 -6.67 22.15 10.13
CA ASP A 421 -6.99 20.72 10.29
C ASP A 421 -5.83 19.91 10.89
N CYS A 422 -4.59 20.17 10.46
CA CYS A 422 -3.40 19.49 10.99
C CYS A 422 -3.14 19.87 12.45
N LEU A 423 -3.19 21.17 12.78
CA LEU A 423 -3.03 21.67 14.15
C LEU A 423 -4.11 21.09 15.08
N ALA A 424 -5.37 21.07 14.65
CA ALA A 424 -6.44 20.53 15.46
C ALA A 424 -6.30 19.02 15.69
N ARG A 425 -5.85 18.25 14.68
CA ARG A 425 -5.55 16.83 14.86
C ARG A 425 -4.40 16.61 15.85
N TYR A 426 -3.30 17.35 15.72
CA TYR A 426 -2.19 17.30 16.68
C TYR A 426 -2.64 17.66 18.10
N ALA A 427 -3.49 18.69 18.25
CA ALA A 427 -4.05 19.08 19.53
C ALA A 427 -4.96 18.00 20.12
N GLU A 428 -5.80 17.37 19.32
CA GLU A 428 -6.60 16.22 19.74
C GLU A 428 -5.73 15.04 20.19
N ASP A 429 -4.65 14.75 19.47
CA ASP A 429 -3.70 13.70 19.84
C ASP A 429 -3.04 14.02 21.20
N CYS A 430 -2.53 15.23 21.38
CA CYS A 430 -1.96 15.68 22.66
C CYS A 430 -2.98 15.59 23.80
N ARG A 431 -4.24 15.97 23.55
CA ARG A 431 -5.32 15.87 24.53
C ARG A 431 -5.60 14.43 24.93
N ARG A 432 -5.66 13.50 23.96
CA ARG A 432 -5.90 12.06 24.21
C ARG A 432 -4.78 11.43 25.04
N HIS A 433 -3.54 11.86 24.84
CA HIS A 433 -2.37 11.36 25.56
C HIS A 433 -2.05 12.16 26.84
N THR A 434 -2.91 13.11 27.24
CA THR A 434 -2.70 14.03 28.39
C THR A 434 -1.38 14.83 28.31
N THR A 435 -0.84 14.97 27.10
CA THR A 435 0.45 15.59 26.84
C THR A 435 0.35 17.11 26.85
N ALA A 436 0.96 17.73 27.86
CA ALA A 436 1.18 19.17 27.98
C ALA A 436 0.00 20.05 27.49
N TRP A 437 -1.24 19.59 27.69
CA TRP A 437 -2.43 20.18 27.07
C TRP A 437 -2.63 21.64 27.48
N ASN A 438 -2.31 21.99 28.71
CA ASN A 438 -2.40 23.37 29.19
C ASN A 438 -1.42 24.30 28.47
N GLN A 439 -0.20 23.81 28.20
CA GLN A 439 0.80 24.56 27.44
C GLN A 439 0.37 24.72 25.98
N LEU A 440 -0.08 23.63 25.34
CA LEU A 440 -0.56 23.66 23.96
C LEU A 440 -1.78 24.56 23.79
N SER A 441 -2.75 24.45 24.68
CA SER A 441 -3.98 25.27 24.62
C SER A 441 -3.68 26.76 24.84
N GLY A 442 -2.79 27.10 25.78
CA GLY A 442 -2.32 28.47 25.95
C GLY A 442 -1.61 29.01 24.71
N TRP A 443 -0.80 28.20 24.04
CA TRP A 443 -0.16 28.57 22.78
C TRP A 443 -1.19 28.77 21.65
N LEU A 444 -2.12 27.83 21.49
CA LEU A 444 -3.18 27.90 20.47
C LEU A 444 -4.08 29.14 20.64
N GLN A 445 -4.33 29.58 21.88
CA GLN A 445 -5.07 30.81 22.17
C GLN A 445 -4.40 32.08 21.62
N GLY A 446 -3.07 32.07 21.47
CA GLY A 446 -2.31 33.18 20.91
C GLY A 446 -2.32 33.24 19.38
N LEU A 447 -2.63 32.14 18.69
CA LEU A 447 -2.56 32.07 17.22
C LEU A 447 -3.43 33.09 16.48
N PRO A 448 -4.68 33.39 16.88
CA PRO A 448 -5.51 34.39 16.19
C PRO A 448 -4.87 35.79 16.11
N ALA A 449 -3.94 36.12 17.02
CA ALA A 449 -3.20 37.38 16.99
C ALA A 449 -2.17 37.45 15.84
N LEU A 450 -1.76 36.30 15.29
CA LEU A 450 -0.84 36.20 14.15
C LEU A 450 -1.54 36.31 12.79
N ALA A 451 -2.87 36.25 12.76
CA ALA A 451 -3.65 36.36 11.53
C ALA A 451 -3.51 37.77 10.91
N THR A 452 -3.20 37.82 9.61
CA THR A 452 -3.08 39.06 8.84
C THR A 452 -4.38 39.43 8.11
N THR A 453 -5.34 38.50 8.02
CA THR A 453 -6.65 38.72 7.43
C THR A 453 -7.79 38.27 8.35
N PRO A 454 -9.02 38.84 8.20
CA PRO A 454 -10.20 38.38 8.94
C PRO A 454 -10.50 36.89 8.70
N ASP A 455 -10.42 36.42 7.45
CA ASP A 455 -10.71 35.02 7.12
C ASP A 455 -9.74 34.02 7.80
N GLN A 456 -8.47 34.41 7.92
CA GLN A 456 -7.48 33.62 8.68
C GLN A 456 -7.85 33.57 10.16
N ARG A 457 -8.20 34.72 10.75
CA ARG A 457 -8.63 34.81 12.16
C ARG A 457 -9.86 33.95 12.41
N ASP A 458 -10.89 34.09 11.59
CA ASP A 458 -12.12 33.29 11.65
C ASP A 458 -11.83 31.78 11.57
N SER A 459 -10.90 31.36 10.71
CA SER A 459 -10.52 29.96 10.57
C SER A 459 -9.86 29.41 11.83
N LEU A 460 -9.00 30.21 12.47
CA LEU A 460 -8.34 29.84 13.73
C LEU A 460 -9.33 29.82 14.90
N GLU A 461 -10.23 30.81 14.99
CA GLU A 461 -11.25 30.84 16.03
C GLU A 461 -12.21 29.64 15.91
N LYS A 462 -12.64 29.28 14.70
CA LYS A 462 -13.41 28.05 14.46
C LYS A 462 -12.65 26.79 14.88
N MET A 463 -11.35 26.74 14.63
CA MET A 463 -10.48 25.65 15.08
C MET A 463 -10.45 25.57 16.62
N LEU A 464 -10.27 26.70 17.31
CA LEU A 464 -10.26 26.77 18.78
C LEU A 464 -11.60 26.32 19.37
N LEU A 465 -12.72 26.77 18.80
CA LEU A 465 -14.07 26.36 19.19
C LEU A 465 -14.25 24.84 19.04
N ARG A 466 -13.78 24.25 17.92
CA ARG A 466 -13.81 22.79 17.70
C ARG A 466 -13.04 22.03 18.79
N LEU A 467 -11.91 22.59 19.22
CA LEU A 467 -11.05 22.02 20.27
C LEU A 467 -11.55 22.32 21.69
N GLN A 468 -12.66 23.04 21.84
CA GLN A 468 -13.20 23.51 23.14
C GLN A 468 -12.19 24.39 23.90
N ILE A 469 -11.37 25.14 23.18
CA ILE A 469 -10.45 26.13 23.73
C ILE A 469 -11.14 27.49 23.62
N SER A 470 -11.36 28.17 24.74
CA SER A 470 -11.86 29.54 24.72
C SER A 470 -10.83 30.43 24.02
N PRO A 471 -11.21 31.26 23.04
CA PRO A 471 -10.34 32.30 22.51
C PRO A 471 -9.81 33.14 23.68
N ALA A 472 -8.58 33.66 23.57
CA ALA A 472 -8.14 34.65 24.53
C ALA A 472 -9.17 35.80 24.53
N ASN A 473 -9.85 36.03 25.65
CA ASN A 473 -10.71 37.20 25.80
C ASN A 473 -9.87 38.41 25.39
N ASP A 474 -10.39 39.27 24.52
CA ASP A 474 -9.88 40.60 24.24
C ASP A 474 -9.76 41.36 25.58
N ARG A 475 -8.66 41.15 26.29
CA ARG A 475 -8.27 41.95 27.43
C ARG A 475 -7.52 43.14 26.88
N ALA A 476 -8.26 44.23 26.79
CA ALA A 476 -7.83 45.62 26.67
C ALA A 476 -7.39 46.09 25.27
N THR A 477 -8.36 46.63 24.54
CA THR A 477 -8.24 47.99 24.01
C THR A 477 -9.39 48.83 24.53
#